data_AF-A0A7D6VRS8-F1
#
_entry.id   AF-A0A7D6VRS8-F1
#
_cell.length_a   1.000
_cell.length_b   1.000
_cell.length_c   1.000
_cell.angle_alpha   90.00
_cell.angle_beta   90.00
_cell.angle_gamma   90.00
#
_symmetry.space_group_name_H-M   'P 1'
#
loop_
_entity.id
_entity.type
_entity.pdbx_description
1 polymer ?
#
loop_
_entity_poly.entity_id
_entity_poly.type
_entity_poly.pdbx_seq_one_letter_code
_entity_poly.pdbx_strand_id
1 'polypeptide(L)'
;MNFRTNARESRNIDEKIEFYKKTIDSYYDFKEFCISKGSRGKKYFSIRWQHLHNSKSPDFDYIDIVKQELDHILLNYENLKFQYEFEKNAKEILLDFIKKNPGIIQKDIYSFFDVRLKSIIQYTLYLLDKESKVERIRKGNSYILKPKGCP
;
A
#
# COMPACT_ATOMS: atom_id res chain seq x y z
N MET A 1 -14.15 -16.58 0.52
CA MET A 1 -13.63 -15.23 0.20
C MET A 1 -12.39 -14.99 1.04
N ASN A 2 -11.24 -14.60 0.47
CA ASN A 2 -10.00 -14.40 1.23
C ASN A 2 -9.86 -12.92 1.64
N PHE A 3 -10.36 -12.58 2.83
CA PHE A 3 -10.40 -11.19 3.31
C PHE A 3 -9.01 -10.55 3.41
N ARG A 4 -7.96 -11.31 3.74
CA ARG A 4 -6.60 -10.77 3.80
C ARG A 4 -6.08 -10.33 2.43
N THR A 5 -6.39 -11.09 1.38
CA THR A 5 -6.06 -10.69 0.00
C THR A 5 -6.79 -9.40 -0.37
N ASN A 6 -8.09 -9.32 -0.09
CA ASN A 6 -8.87 -8.11 -0.32
C ASN A 6 -8.30 -6.90 0.46
N ALA A 7 -7.84 -7.11 1.69
CA ALA A 7 -7.16 -6.07 2.47
C ALA A 7 -5.93 -5.55 1.72
N ARG A 8 -5.06 -6.44 1.24
CA ARG A 8 -3.82 -6.08 0.53
C ARG A 8 -4.07 -5.30 -0.77
N GLU A 9 -5.17 -5.60 -1.46
CA GLU A 9 -5.54 -4.98 -2.73
C GLU A 9 -6.34 -3.67 -2.56
N SER A 10 -7.01 -3.46 -1.42
CA SER A 10 -7.80 -2.25 -1.19
C SER A 10 -6.93 -1.00 -1.13
N ARG A 11 -7.40 0.03 -1.84
CA ARG A 11 -6.84 1.39 -1.85
C ARG A 11 -7.55 2.35 -0.90
N ASN A 12 -8.41 1.81 -0.04
CA ASN A 12 -9.09 2.53 1.01
C ASN A 12 -8.62 1.98 2.36
N ILE A 13 -8.05 2.85 3.18
CA ILE A 13 -7.44 2.45 4.46
C ILE A 13 -8.48 1.90 5.45
N ASP A 14 -9.69 2.45 5.43
CA ASP A 14 -10.77 2.04 6.33
C ASP A 14 -11.30 0.66 5.91
N GLU A 15 -11.51 0.43 4.62
CA GLU A 15 -11.86 -0.90 4.10
C GLU A 15 -10.77 -1.94 4.39
N LYS A 16 -9.50 -1.56 4.24
CA LYS A 16 -8.36 -2.44 4.54
C LYS A 16 -8.37 -2.87 6.02
N ILE A 17 -8.63 -1.95 6.95
CA ILE A 17 -8.80 -2.26 8.38
C ILE A 17 -9.95 -3.24 8.58
N GLU A 18 -11.11 -2.99 7.97
CA GLU A 18 -12.28 -3.85 8.11
C GLU A 18 -12.05 -5.26 7.55
N PHE A 19 -11.33 -5.39 6.43
CA PHE A 19 -10.95 -6.70 5.90
C PHE A 19 -9.97 -7.46 6.82
N TYR A 20 -9.02 -6.76 7.45
CA TYR A 20 -8.14 -7.41 8.42
C TYR A 20 -8.89 -7.86 9.68
N LYS A 21 -9.81 -7.04 10.23
CA LYS A 21 -10.68 -7.46 11.33
C LYS A 21 -11.51 -8.69 10.98
N LYS A 22 -12.18 -8.69 9.83
CA LYS A 22 -12.94 -9.86 9.32
C LYS A 22 -12.07 -11.10 9.14
N THR A 23 -10.82 -10.93 8.73
CA THR A 23 -9.85 -12.05 8.65
C THR A 23 -9.58 -12.63 10.04
N ILE A 24 -9.42 -11.76 11.04
CA ILE A 24 -9.15 -12.17 12.42
C ILE A 24 -10.36 -12.92 13.00
N ASP A 25 -11.55 -12.37 12.84
CA ASP A 25 -12.79 -12.99 13.32
C ASP A 25 -12.99 -14.36 12.66
N SER A 26 -12.86 -14.42 11.32
CA SER A 26 -13.01 -15.68 10.57
C SER A 26 -11.99 -16.74 11.00
N TYR A 27 -10.78 -16.35 11.39
CA TYR A 27 -9.77 -17.28 11.90
C TYR A 27 -10.21 -17.90 13.22
N TYR A 28 -10.73 -17.10 14.15
CA TYR A 28 -11.18 -17.60 15.45
C TYR A 28 -12.47 -18.41 15.34
N ASP A 29 -13.42 -18.00 14.49
CA ASP A 29 -14.62 -18.79 14.19
C ASP A 29 -14.25 -20.16 13.60
N PHE A 30 -13.29 -20.18 12.68
CA PHE A 30 -12.81 -21.43 12.09
C PHE A 30 -12.05 -22.30 13.09
N LYS A 31 -11.31 -21.69 14.02
CA LYS A 31 -10.65 -22.38 15.13
C LYS A 31 -11.66 -23.09 16.01
N GLU A 32 -12.69 -22.37 16.46
CA GLU A 32 -13.74 -22.93 17.32
C GLU A 32 -14.52 -24.03 16.59
N PHE A 33 -14.86 -23.82 15.31
CA PHE A 33 -15.44 -24.86 14.48
C PHE A 33 -14.57 -26.11 14.44
N CYS A 34 -13.26 -25.98 14.22
CA CYS A 34 -12.33 -27.11 14.18
C CYS A 34 -12.20 -27.80 15.54
N ILE A 35 -12.16 -27.06 16.65
CA ILE A 35 -12.14 -27.62 18.01
C ILE A 35 -13.44 -28.41 18.28
N SER A 36 -14.59 -27.91 17.83
CA SER A 36 -15.88 -28.61 17.96
C SER A 36 -15.93 -29.98 17.26
N LYS A 37 -15.03 -30.24 16.30
CA LYS A 37 -14.87 -31.55 15.63
C LYS A 37 -13.96 -32.52 16.38
N GLY A 38 -13.58 -32.19 17.61
CA GLY A 38 -12.75 -33.02 18.48
C GLY A 38 -11.26 -32.98 18.14
N SER A 39 -10.51 -33.97 18.63
CA SER A 39 -9.03 -33.98 18.60
C SER A 39 -8.44 -33.86 17.18
N ARG A 40 -9.07 -34.51 16.19
CA ARG A 40 -8.64 -34.44 14.79
C ARG A 40 -8.80 -33.04 14.21
N GLY A 41 -9.91 -32.36 14.50
CA GLY A 41 -10.15 -31.00 14.03
C GLY A 41 -9.19 -30.00 14.68
N LYS A 42 -8.95 -30.11 16.00
CA LYS A 42 -7.93 -29.32 16.70
C LYS A 42 -6.54 -29.50 16.08
N LYS A 43 -6.13 -30.74 15.83
CA LYS A 43 -4.83 -31.05 15.19
C LYS A 43 -4.74 -30.49 13.78
N TYR A 44 -5.81 -30.60 13.00
CA TYR A 44 -5.88 -30.02 11.66
C TYR A 44 -5.64 -28.51 11.71
N PHE A 45 -6.36 -27.78 12.58
CA PHE A 45 -6.21 -26.32 12.68
C PHE A 45 -4.79 -25.92 13.08
N SER A 46 -4.25 -26.57 14.11
CA SER A 46 -2.89 -26.35 14.61
C SER A 46 -1.84 -26.47 13.51
N ILE A 47 -1.85 -27.56 12.72
CA ILE A 47 -0.86 -27.76 11.64
C ILE A 47 -1.06 -26.77 10.48
N ARG A 48 -2.31 -26.44 10.16
CA ARG A 48 -2.63 -25.67 8.95
C ARG A 48 -2.57 -24.16 9.14
N TRP A 49 -2.62 -23.69 10.37
CA TRP A 49 -2.74 -22.26 10.67
C TRP A 49 -1.83 -21.78 11.79
N GLN A 50 -1.47 -22.62 12.76
CA GLN A 50 -0.70 -22.19 13.95
C GLN A 50 0.77 -22.57 13.90
N HIS A 51 1.12 -23.65 13.20
CA HIS A 51 2.49 -24.10 13.01
C HIS A 51 2.90 -24.07 11.54
N LEU A 52 2.81 -22.89 10.95
CA LEU A 52 3.24 -22.67 9.57
C LEU A 52 4.76 -22.44 9.53
N HIS A 53 5.37 -22.74 8.38
CA HIS A 53 6.80 -22.63 8.17
C HIS A 53 7.11 -21.93 6.85
N ASN A 54 8.12 -21.06 6.81
CA ASN A 54 8.68 -20.51 5.59
C ASN A 54 10.19 -20.26 5.73
N SER A 55 10.86 -19.78 4.67
CA SER A 55 12.32 -19.56 4.68
C SER A 55 12.82 -18.54 5.71
N LYS A 56 11.93 -17.71 6.27
CA LYS A 56 12.25 -16.67 7.25
C LYS A 56 11.84 -17.03 8.68
N SER A 57 10.80 -17.85 8.85
CA SER A 57 10.31 -18.29 10.17
C SER A 57 10.06 -19.79 10.20
N PRO A 58 10.78 -20.54 11.06
CA PRO A 58 10.65 -21.99 11.17
C PRO A 58 9.44 -22.40 12.00
N ASP A 59 8.65 -21.50 12.58
CA ASP A 59 7.33 -21.78 13.17
C ASP A 59 6.57 -20.46 13.39
N PHE A 60 5.33 -20.33 12.92
CA PHE A 60 4.50 -19.14 13.16
C PHE A 60 3.01 -19.41 13.02
N ASP A 61 2.22 -18.62 13.76
CA ASP A 61 0.77 -18.57 13.59
C ASP A 61 0.40 -17.58 12.48
N TYR A 62 -0.45 -18.01 11.55
CA TYR A 62 -0.97 -17.17 10.48
C TYR A 62 -1.57 -15.86 11.01
N ILE A 63 -2.27 -15.95 12.15
CA ILE A 63 -3.00 -14.79 12.70
C ILE A 63 -2.06 -13.70 13.19
N ASP A 64 -0.84 -14.04 13.62
CA ASP A 64 0.12 -13.08 14.13
C ASP A 64 0.58 -12.14 13.03
N ILE A 65 0.77 -12.65 11.80
CA ILE A 65 1.11 -11.79 10.66
C ILE A 65 -0.05 -10.84 10.33
N VAL A 66 -1.29 -11.33 10.39
CA VAL A 66 -2.48 -10.50 10.12
C VAL A 66 -2.62 -9.40 11.17
N LYS A 67 -2.39 -9.72 12.45
CA LYS A 67 -2.39 -8.73 13.53
C LYS A 67 -1.28 -7.71 13.38
N GLN A 68 -0.05 -8.13 13.04
CA GLN A 68 1.05 -7.21 12.77
C GLN A 68 0.75 -6.27 11.59
N GLU A 69 0.13 -6.77 10.52
CA GLU A 69 -0.32 -5.96 9.39
C GLU A 69 -1.37 -4.93 9.82
N LEU A 70 -2.35 -5.33 10.65
CA LEU A 70 -3.36 -4.43 11.20
C LEU A 70 -2.76 -3.39 12.15
N ASP A 71 -1.91 -3.81 13.08
CA ASP A 71 -1.23 -2.93 14.04
C ASP A 71 -0.38 -1.89 13.33
N HIS A 72 0.36 -2.29 12.30
CA HIS A 72 1.12 -1.36 11.47
C HIS A 72 0.22 -0.28 10.86
N ILE A 73 -0.96 -0.66 10.37
CA ILE A 73 -1.91 0.29 9.78
C ILE A 73 -2.48 1.22 10.85
N LEU A 74 -2.90 0.71 11.99
CA LEU A 74 -3.48 1.50 13.07
C LEU A 74 -2.47 2.50 13.63
N LEU A 75 -1.22 2.07 13.86
CA LEU A 75 -0.13 2.92 14.34
C LEU A 75 0.26 4.02 13.36
N ASN A 76 0.03 3.81 12.06
CA ASN A 76 0.40 4.75 10.99
C ASN A 76 -0.83 5.32 10.26
N TYR A 77 -2.02 5.24 10.86
CA TYR A 77 -3.29 5.48 10.18
C TYR A 77 -3.34 6.82 9.45
N GLU A 78 -3.08 7.91 10.17
CA GLU A 78 -3.11 9.27 9.61
C GLU A 78 -2.11 9.46 8.46
N ASN A 79 -0.90 8.88 8.60
CA ASN A 79 0.12 8.96 7.57
C ASN A 79 -0.29 8.19 6.30
N LEU A 80 -0.75 6.96 6.47
CA LEU A 80 -1.19 6.11 5.36
C LEU A 80 -2.41 6.74 4.68
N LYS A 81 -3.40 7.20 5.45
CA LYS A 81 -4.60 7.87 4.92
C LYS A 81 -4.25 9.07 4.06
N PHE A 82 -3.40 9.96 4.56
CA PHE A 82 -2.90 11.12 3.83
C PHE A 82 -2.22 10.73 2.51
N GLN A 83 -1.33 9.73 2.55
CA GLN A 83 -0.65 9.24 1.35
C GLN A 83 -1.62 8.66 0.32
N TYR A 84 -2.59 7.84 0.75
CA TYR A 84 -3.62 7.25 -0.13
C TYR A 84 -4.50 8.32 -0.79
N GLU A 85 -4.91 9.33 -0.03
CA GLU A 85 -5.73 10.44 -0.55
C GLU A 85 -4.97 11.26 -1.60
N PHE A 86 -3.68 11.52 -1.37
CA PHE A 86 -2.84 12.16 -2.37
C PHE A 86 -2.65 11.26 -3.60
N GLU A 87 -2.32 9.98 -3.42
CA GLU A 87 -2.03 9.04 -4.50
C GLU A 87 -3.20 8.91 -5.49
N LYS A 88 -4.45 8.95 -5.01
CA LYS A 88 -5.66 8.93 -5.85
C LYS A 88 -5.64 9.99 -6.96
N ASN A 89 -5.13 11.19 -6.64
CA ASN A 89 -5.14 12.35 -7.54
C ASN A 89 -3.73 12.81 -7.94
N ALA A 90 -2.69 12.06 -7.58
CA ALA A 90 -1.29 12.49 -7.73
C ALA A 90 -0.94 12.85 -9.17
N LYS A 91 -1.47 12.11 -10.16
CA LYS A 91 -1.23 12.39 -11.57
C LYS A 91 -1.77 13.76 -11.98
N GLU A 92 -3.00 14.07 -11.62
CA GLU A 92 -3.67 15.34 -11.96
C GLU A 92 -2.99 16.50 -11.24
N ILE A 93 -2.77 16.37 -9.93
CA ILE A 93 -2.09 17.37 -9.10
C ILE A 93 -0.72 17.72 -9.68
N LEU A 94 0.10 16.71 -10.00
CA LEU A 94 1.45 16.94 -10.50
C LEU A 94 1.47 17.46 -11.93
N LEU A 95 0.54 17.00 -12.79
CA LEU A 95 0.42 17.51 -14.15
C LEU A 95 0.06 19.00 -14.14
N ASP A 96 -0.92 19.41 -13.34
CA ASP A 96 -1.32 20.82 -13.22
C ASP A 96 -0.23 21.68 -12.59
N PHE A 97 0.47 21.15 -11.59
CA PHE A 97 1.64 21.81 -11.00
C PHE A 97 2.73 22.07 -12.05
N ILE A 98 3.04 21.10 -12.91
CA ILE A 98 4.07 21.24 -13.96
C ILE A 98 3.60 22.19 -15.07
N LYS A 99 2.32 22.20 -15.43
CA LYS A 99 1.76 23.17 -16.40
C LYS A 99 1.90 24.61 -15.90
N LYS A 100 1.71 24.84 -14.59
CA LYS A 100 1.89 26.16 -13.96
C LYS A 100 3.37 26.54 -13.77
N ASN A 101 4.25 25.55 -13.69
CA ASN A 101 5.69 25.73 -13.46
C ASN A 101 6.53 25.03 -14.54
N PRO A 102 6.38 25.41 -15.82
CA PRO A 102 7.09 24.74 -16.91
C PRO A 102 8.60 24.94 -16.76
N GLY A 103 9.36 23.86 -16.84
CA GLY A 103 10.82 23.89 -16.70
C GLY A 103 11.32 23.70 -15.26
N ILE A 104 10.44 23.45 -14.28
CA ILE A 104 10.86 23.19 -12.89
C ILE A 104 11.76 21.95 -12.82
N ILE A 105 12.76 22.01 -11.93
CA ILE A 105 13.65 20.87 -11.66
C ILE A 105 12.96 19.91 -10.70
N GLN A 106 12.94 18.62 -11.03
CA GLN A 106 12.25 17.57 -10.26
C GLN A 106 12.61 17.56 -8.77
N LYS A 107 13.88 17.79 -8.41
CA LYS A 107 14.30 17.82 -7.00
C LYS A 107 13.69 18.99 -6.22
N ASP A 108 13.38 20.09 -6.90
CA ASP A 108 12.84 21.31 -6.28
C ASP A 108 11.33 21.13 -6.01
N ILE A 109 10.64 20.27 -6.79
CA ILE A 109 9.25 19.89 -6.54
C ILE A 109 9.07 19.38 -5.11
N TYR A 110 10.01 18.60 -4.59
CA TYR A 110 9.88 18.03 -3.24
C TYR A 110 9.77 19.07 -2.13
N SER A 111 10.18 20.31 -2.36
CA SER A 111 10.02 21.40 -1.40
C SER A 111 8.59 21.98 -1.34
N PHE A 112 7.78 21.74 -2.37
CA PHE A 112 6.39 22.22 -2.48
C PHE A 112 5.36 21.23 -1.94
N PHE A 113 5.79 20.01 -1.60
CA PHE A 113 4.93 18.95 -1.12
C PHE A 113 5.45 18.40 0.20
N ASP A 114 4.58 17.73 0.95
CA ASP A 114 4.97 17.04 2.16
C ASP A 114 6.05 15.98 1.87
N VAL A 115 7.10 15.93 2.70
CA VAL A 115 8.23 15.02 2.54
C VAL A 115 7.81 13.54 2.46
N ARG A 116 6.68 13.18 3.09
CA ARG A 116 6.09 11.84 3.08
C ARG A 116 5.62 11.41 1.68
N LEU A 117 5.42 12.35 0.76
CA LEU A 117 4.92 12.09 -0.59
C LEU A 117 6.04 11.89 -1.62
N LYS A 118 7.31 12.03 -1.23
CA LYS A 118 8.46 12.01 -2.15
C LYS A 118 8.49 10.79 -3.07
N SER A 119 8.26 9.59 -2.54
CA SER A 119 8.24 8.35 -3.32
C SER A 119 7.08 8.29 -4.30
N ILE A 120 5.88 8.68 -3.86
CA ILE A 120 4.67 8.76 -4.69
C ILE A 120 4.93 9.75 -5.83
N ILE A 121 5.41 10.96 -5.53
CA ILE A 121 5.76 11.97 -6.54
C ILE A 121 6.77 11.42 -7.55
N GLN A 122 7.85 10.80 -7.09
CA GLN A 122 8.86 10.21 -7.98
C GLN A 122 8.27 9.20 -8.96
N TYR A 123 7.47 8.27 -8.44
CA TYR A 123 6.85 7.24 -9.26
C TYR A 123 5.80 7.81 -10.21
N THR A 124 4.95 8.73 -9.75
CA THR A 124 3.94 9.39 -10.58
C THR A 124 4.57 10.19 -11.72
N LEU A 125 5.67 10.92 -11.47
CA LEU A 125 6.40 11.63 -12.53
C LEU A 125 6.99 10.68 -13.58
N TYR A 126 7.50 9.52 -13.15
CA TYR A 126 7.93 8.48 -14.08
C TYR A 126 6.78 7.95 -14.94
N LEU A 127 5.59 7.72 -14.36
CA LEU A 127 4.41 7.30 -15.11
C LEU A 127 3.95 8.37 -16.11
N LEU A 128 3.88 9.64 -15.71
CA LEU A 128 3.48 10.74 -16.59
C LEU A 128 4.42 10.92 -17.80
N ASP A 129 5.71 10.62 -17.63
CA ASP A 129 6.69 10.61 -18.71
C ASP A 129 6.48 9.43 -19.67
N LYS A 130 6.25 8.22 -19.12
CA LYS A 130 5.88 7.05 -19.93
C LYS A 130 4.58 7.23 -20.70
N GLU A 131 3.62 7.94 -20.13
CA GLU A 131 2.34 8.30 -20.73
C GLU A 131 2.43 9.51 -21.67
N SER A 132 3.64 10.06 -21.89
CA SER A 132 3.89 11.25 -22.72
C SER A 132 3.05 12.47 -22.34
N LYS A 133 2.68 12.61 -21.07
CA LYS A 133 2.00 13.80 -20.51
C LYS A 133 2.99 14.84 -20.00
N VAL A 134 4.14 14.38 -19.52
CA VAL A 134 5.28 15.19 -19.09
C VAL A 134 6.51 14.73 -19.86
N GLU A 135 7.44 15.64 -20.10
CA GLU A 135 8.78 15.31 -20.58
C GLU A 135 9.78 15.48 -19.45
N ARG A 136 10.60 14.45 -19.21
CA ARG A 136 11.70 14.47 -18.24
C ARG A 136 13.04 14.61 -18.94
N ILE A 137 13.56 15.83 -19.02
CA ILE A 137 14.85 16.12 -19.66
C ILE A 137 15.95 16.07 -18.61
N ARG A 138 16.92 15.15 -18.74
CA ARG A 138 18.02 15.02 -17.78
C ARG A 138 18.86 16.31 -17.72
N LYS A 139 19.09 16.83 -16.51
CA LYS A 139 19.98 17.97 -16.23
C LYS A 139 20.82 17.67 -14.98
N GLY A 140 22.09 17.36 -15.19
CA GLY A 140 22.99 16.91 -14.14
C GLY A 140 22.48 15.62 -13.47
N ASN A 141 22.25 15.70 -12.15
CA ASN A 141 21.72 14.60 -11.32
C ASN A 141 20.19 14.63 -11.14
N SER A 142 19.49 15.47 -11.90
CA SER A 142 18.03 15.65 -11.81
C SER A 142 17.41 15.74 -13.22
N TYR A 143 16.12 16.06 -13.28
CA TYR A 143 15.37 16.26 -14.51
C TYR A 143 14.70 17.64 -14.51
N ILE A 144 14.73 18.32 -15.65
CA ILE A 144 13.80 19.41 -15.95
C ILE A 144 12.49 18.78 -16.39
N LEU A 145 11.38 19.27 -15.86
CA LEU A 145 10.04 18.82 -16.21
C LEU A 145 9.34 19.84 -17.10
N LYS A 146 8.78 19.37 -18.21
CA LYS A 146 7.94 20.18 -19.09
C LYS A 146 6.63 19.45 -19.36
N PRO A 147 5.49 20.15 -19.49
CA PRO A 147 4.30 19.51 -20.04
C PRO A 147 4.59 19.10 -21.48
N LYS A 148 4.25 17.85 -21.86
CA LYS A 148 4.17 17.47 -23.28
C LYS A 148 2.82 17.96 -23.80
N GLY A 149 2.82 18.54 -25.00
CA GLY A 149 1.67 19.26 -25.54
C GLY A 149 0.34 18.51 -25.41
N CYS A 150 -0.72 19.22 -25.04
CA CYS A 150 -1.91 19.09 -25.87
C CYS A 150 -1.54 19.64 -27.26
N PRO A 151 -1.98 19.00 -28.35
CA PRO A 151 -2.03 19.68 -29.64
C PRO A 151 -2.80 21.01 -29.54
#